data_AF-A0A950BXI1-F1
#
_entry.id   AF-A0A950BXI1-F1
#
_cell.length_a   1.000
_cell.length_b   1.000
_cell.length_c   1.000
_cell.angle_alpha   90.00
_cell.angle_beta   90.00
_cell.angle_gamma   90.00
#
_symmetry.space_group_name_H-M   'P 1'
#
loop_
_entity.id
_entity.type
_entity.pdbx_description
1 polymer ?
#
loop_
_entity_poly.entity_id
_entity_poly.type
_entity_poly.pdbx_seq_one_letter_code
_entity_poly.pdbx_strand_id
1 'polypeptide(L)'
;MSGESLPPIVESIATEHPDVWDAYGRLGEATEKAGPLDAKTIRLVKLALAIGAGREGQVHSHARRGRKLGITPAELRQVAILAIPSLGWSAGVAALSWINDVLEPPSA
;
A
#
# COMPACT_ATOMS: atom_id res chain seq x y z
N MET A 1 5.67 12.31 -9.63
CA MET A 1 5.77 11.85 -8.23
C MET A 1 5.09 12.89 -7.34
N SER A 2 3.96 12.53 -6.72
CA SER A 2 3.11 13.44 -5.92
C SER A 2 3.74 13.77 -4.56
N GLY A 3 3.88 15.06 -4.25
CA GLY A 3 4.62 15.63 -3.11
C GLY A 3 4.04 15.35 -1.72
N GLU A 4 4.43 14.23 -1.15
CA GLU A 4 4.37 13.95 0.30
C GLU A 4 5.69 13.28 0.67
N SER A 5 6.31 13.67 1.79
CA SER A 5 7.64 13.21 2.21
C SER A 5 7.65 11.68 2.33
N LEU A 6 8.66 11.05 1.73
CA LEU A 6 8.82 9.61 1.87
C LEU A 6 9.25 9.33 3.33
N PRO A 7 9.06 8.11 3.86
CA PRO A 7 9.67 7.77 5.14
C PRO A 7 11.18 8.08 5.09
N PRO A 8 11.81 8.58 6.18
CA PRO A 8 13.20 9.08 6.13
C PRO A 8 14.21 8.10 5.54
N ILE A 9 14.06 6.80 5.81
CA ILE A 9 14.92 5.76 5.24
C ILE A 9 14.77 5.61 3.72
N VAL A 10 13.56 5.83 3.20
CA VAL A 10 13.28 5.80 1.76
C VAL A 10 13.85 7.05 1.09
N GLU A 11 13.80 8.21 1.75
CA GLU A 11 14.46 9.44 1.28
C GLU A 11 15.99 9.29 1.21
N SER A 12 16.59 8.67 2.23
CA SER A 12 18.03 8.34 2.23
C SER A 12 18.38 7.42 1.06
N ILE A 13 17.62 6.33 0.81
CA ILE A 13 17.85 5.45 -0.35
C ILE A 13 17.73 6.21 -1.68
N ALA A 14 16.70 7.05 -1.83
CA ALA A 14 16.50 7.84 -3.05
C ALA A 14 17.64 8.83 -3.30
N THR A 15 18.30 9.31 -2.24
CA THR A 15 19.40 10.29 -2.32
C THR A 15 20.76 9.63 -2.49
N GLU A 16 21.04 8.59 -1.70
CA GLU A 16 22.34 7.89 -1.65
C GLU A 16 22.49 6.86 -2.78
N HIS A 17 21.37 6.31 -3.26
CA HIS A 17 21.33 5.27 -4.29
C HIS A 17 20.26 5.57 -5.36
N PRO A 18 20.37 6.69 -6.10
CA PRO A 18 19.34 7.15 -7.04
C PRO A 18 19.06 6.12 -8.16
N ASP A 19 20.09 5.46 -8.68
CA ASP A 19 19.92 4.45 -9.73
C ASP A 19 19.08 3.24 -9.26
N VAL A 20 19.22 2.84 -7.99
CA VAL A 20 18.44 1.76 -7.39
C VAL A 20 16.99 2.20 -7.21
N TRP A 21 16.77 3.42 -6.74
CA TRP A 21 15.44 4.00 -6.58
C TRP A 21 14.69 4.08 -7.92
N ASP A 22 15.37 4.58 -8.96
CA ASP A 22 14.80 4.72 -10.30
C ASP A 22 14.54 3.36 -10.95
N ALA A 23 15.45 2.39 -10.80
CA ALA A 23 15.23 1.03 -11.28
C ALA A 23 14.02 0.37 -10.59
N TYR A 24 13.90 0.54 -9.27
CA TYR A 24 12.77 0.02 -8.50
C TYR A 24 11.44 0.69 -8.91
N GLY A 25 11.44 2.01 -9.12
CA GLY A 25 10.28 2.75 -9.62
C GLY A 25 9.83 2.25 -10.99
N ARG A 26 10.76 2.09 -11.94
CA ARG A 26 10.49 1.55 -13.28
C ARG A 26 9.94 0.12 -13.24
N LEU A 27 10.48 -0.74 -12.37
CA LEU A 27 9.92 -2.07 -12.16
C LEU A 27 8.47 -1.98 -11.66
N GLY A 28 8.21 -1.10 -10.70
CA GLY A 28 6.87 -0.80 -10.21
C GLY A 28 5.91 -0.44 -11.34
N GLU A 29 6.28 0.49 -12.22
CA GLU A 29 5.45 0.87 -13.38
C GLU A 29 5.28 -0.25 -14.40
N ALA A 30 6.35 -0.99 -14.71
CA ALA A 30 6.30 -2.09 -15.66
C ALA A 30 5.30 -3.16 -15.19
N THR A 31 5.30 -3.51 -13.90
CA THR A 31 4.34 -4.48 -13.34
C THR A 31 2.90 -3.99 -13.40
N GLU A 32 2.65 -2.67 -13.28
CA GLU A 32 1.30 -2.10 -13.39
C GLU A 32 0.79 -2.12 -14.84
N LYS A 33 1.69 -2.02 -15.82
CA LYS A 33 1.37 -2.04 -17.27
C LYS A 33 1.33 -3.46 -17.87
N ALA A 34 1.68 -4.49 -17.10
CA ALA A 34 1.87 -5.86 -17.59
C ALA A 34 0.55 -6.63 -17.85
N GLY A 35 -0.62 -6.05 -17.57
CA GLY A 35 -1.89 -6.75 -17.68
C GLY A 35 -3.09 -5.81 -17.81
N PRO A 36 -4.31 -6.37 -17.86
CA PRO A 36 -5.52 -5.62 -18.21
C PRO A 36 -6.20 -4.93 -17.03
N LEU A 37 -5.64 -5.03 -15.82
CA LEU A 37 -6.28 -4.50 -14.62
C LEU A 37 -6.22 -2.98 -14.60
N ASP A 38 -7.32 -2.34 -14.22
CA ASP A 38 -7.35 -0.89 -14.02
C ASP A 38 -6.55 -0.47 -12.77
N ALA A 39 -6.27 0.84 -12.66
CA ALA A 39 -5.46 1.40 -11.58
C ALA A 39 -6.03 1.13 -10.17
N LYS A 40 -7.36 1.07 -10.02
CA LYS A 40 -8.02 0.80 -8.75
C LYS A 40 -7.82 -0.65 -8.35
N THR A 41 -8.02 -1.56 -9.29
CA THR A 41 -7.88 -3.01 -9.10
C THR A 41 -6.43 -3.35 -8.79
N ILE A 42 -5.47 -2.81 -9.55
CA ILE A 42 -4.03 -2.94 -9.25
C ILE A 42 -3.72 -2.49 -7.82
N ARG A 43 -4.27 -1.36 -7.39
CA ARG A 43 -4.03 -0.82 -6.05
C ARG A 43 -4.54 -1.75 -4.95
N LEU A 44 -5.77 -2.26 -5.10
CA LEU A 44 -6.39 -3.18 -4.14
C LEU A 44 -5.64 -4.52 -4.09
N VAL A 45 -5.22 -5.04 -5.25
CA VAL A 45 -4.38 -6.26 -5.31
C VAL A 45 -3.05 -6.05 -4.60
N LYS A 46 -2.34 -4.94 -4.86
CA LYS A 46 -1.08 -4.66 -4.16
C LYS A 46 -1.26 -4.49 -2.65
N LEU A 47 -2.38 -3.89 -2.21
CA LEU A 47 -2.74 -3.85 -0.79
C LEU A 47 -2.94 -5.26 -0.22
N ALA A 48 -3.69 -6.13 -0.92
CA ALA A 48 -3.90 -7.52 -0.50
C ALA A 48 -2.58 -8.31 -0.44
N LEU A 49 -1.66 -8.11 -1.39
CA LEU A 49 -0.34 -8.72 -1.37
C LEU A 49 0.50 -8.24 -0.18
N ALA A 50 0.47 -6.95 0.14
CA ALA A 50 1.16 -6.40 1.31
C ALA A 50 0.62 -6.99 2.63
N ILE A 51 -0.70 -7.18 2.72
CA ILE A 51 -1.37 -7.84 3.85
C ILE A 51 -0.92 -9.32 3.94
N GLY A 52 -0.99 -10.06 2.83
CA GLY A 52 -0.56 -11.46 2.78
C GLY A 52 0.92 -11.67 3.12
N ALA A 53 1.76 -10.67 2.82
CA ALA A 53 3.17 -10.68 3.18
C ALA A 53 3.46 -10.20 4.62
N GLY A 54 2.46 -9.76 5.38
CA GLY A 54 2.63 -9.22 6.74
C GLY A 54 3.47 -7.95 6.80
N ARG A 55 3.41 -7.09 5.77
CA ARG A 55 4.29 -5.91 5.63
C ARG A 55 3.53 -4.62 5.95
N GLU A 56 3.45 -4.26 7.23
CA GLU A 56 2.76 -3.05 7.72
C GLU A 56 3.10 -1.78 6.92
N GLY A 57 4.38 -1.44 6.76
CA GLY A 57 4.78 -0.24 6.02
C GLY A 57 4.32 -0.23 4.55
N GLN A 58 4.17 -1.42 3.93
CA GLN A 58 3.60 -1.53 2.58
C GLN A 58 2.08 -1.37 2.61
N VAL A 59 1.39 -1.92 3.63
CA VAL A 59 -0.05 -1.71 3.84
C VAL A 59 -0.35 -0.23 3.99
N HIS A 60 0.41 0.49 4.82
CA HIS A 60 0.30 1.95 4.97
C HIS A 60 0.52 2.69 3.64
N SER A 61 1.56 2.33 2.90
CA SER A 61 1.88 2.93 1.60
C SER A 61 0.77 2.71 0.57
N HIS A 62 0.23 1.49 0.49
CA HIS A 62 -0.86 1.17 -0.43
C HIS A 62 -2.19 1.81 -0.02
N ALA A 63 -2.49 1.92 1.27
CA ALA A 63 -3.66 2.65 1.76
C ALA A 63 -3.59 4.15 1.39
N ARG A 64 -2.48 4.84 1.67
CA ARG A 64 -2.29 6.27 1.31
C ARG A 64 -2.43 6.51 -0.20
N ARG A 65 -1.73 5.71 -1.00
CA ARG A 65 -1.79 5.82 -2.47
C ARG A 65 -3.19 5.44 -3.00
N GLY A 66 -3.91 4.55 -2.33
CA GLY A 66 -5.31 4.24 -2.65
C GLY A 66 -6.23 5.44 -2.43
N ARG A 67 -6.06 6.17 -1.33
CA ARG A 67 -6.78 7.43 -1.09
C ARG A 67 -6.51 8.47 -2.17
N LYS A 68 -5.25 8.61 -2.60
CA LYS A 68 -4.87 9.51 -3.71
C LYS A 68 -5.51 9.12 -5.05
N LEU A 69 -5.83 7.84 -5.25
CA LEU A 69 -6.56 7.33 -6.41
C LEU A 69 -8.10 7.43 -6.28
N GLY A 70 -8.61 8.01 -5.19
CA GLY A 70 -10.05 8.12 -4.95
C GLY A 70 -10.71 6.84 -4.42
N ILE A 71 -9.93 5.83 -4.03
CA ILE A 71 -10.49 4.61 -3.41
C ILE A 71 -11.06 4.98 -2.03
N THR A 72 -12.27 4.51 -1.76
CA THR A 72 -12.98 4.86 -0.54
C THR A 72 -12.38 4.16 0.68
N PRO A 73 -12.52 4.74 1.90
CA PRO A 73 -12.10 4.08 3.13
C PRO A 73 -12.76 2.71 3.30
N ALA A 74 -14.02 2.57 2.90
CA ALA A 74 -14.77 1.32 2.96
C ALA A 74 -14.14 0.22 2.09
N GLU A 75 -13.76 0.55 0.86
CA GLU A 75 -13.10 -0.40 -0.05
C GLU A 75 -11.73 -0.85 0.48
N LEU A 76 -10.94 0.07 1.05
CA LEU A 76 -9.65 -0.29 1.65
C LEU A 76 -9.84 -1.22 2.84
N ARG A 77 -10.74 -0.89 3.77
CA ARG A 77 -11.07 -1.75 4.93
C ARG A 77 -11.62 -3.11 4.49
N GLN A 78 -12.40 -3.17 3.40
CA GLN A 78 -12.92 -4.42 2.87
C GLN A 78 -11.79 -5.40 2.48
N VAL A 79 -10.64 -4.92 1.98
CA VAL A 79 -9.50 -5.81 1.66
C VAL A 79 -8.98 -6.52 2.92
N ALA A 80 -8.93 -5.83 4.07
CA ALA A 80 -8.57 -6.45 5.34
C ALA A 80 -9.61 -7.47 5.82
N ILE A 81 -10.91 -7.20 5.60
CA ILE A 81 -11.96 -8.18 5.90
C ILE A 81 -11.84 -9.42 5.00
N LEU A 82 -11.55 -9.26 3.72
CA LEU A 82 -11.34 -10.36 2.76
C LEU A 82 -10.11 -11.22 3.09
N ALA A 83 -9.15 -10.70 3.88
CA ALA A 83 -8.01 -11.48 4.34
C ALA A 83 -8.40 -12.56 5.37
N ILE A 84 -9.49 -12.37 6.13
CA ILE A 84 -9.83 -13.23 7.27
C ILE A 84 -9.98 -14.71 6.88
N PRO A 85 -10.73 -15.10 5.84
CA PRO A 85 -10.89 -16.52 5.50
C PRO A 85 -9.63 -17.17 4.94
N SER A 86 -8.72 -16.39 4.35
CA SER A 86 -7.54 -16.92 3.63
C SER A 86 -6.26 -16.86 4.46
N LEU A 87 -6.11 -15.83 5.29
CA LEU A 87 -4.91 -15.53 6.07
C LEU A 87 -5.16 -15.64 7.59
N GLY A 88 -6.41 -15.84 8.00
CA GLY A 88 -6.81 -15.97 9.39
C GLY A 88 -7.25 -14.65 10.03
N TRP A 89 -7.96 -14.77 11.15
CA TRP A 89 -8.54 -13.64 11.89
C TRP A 89 -7.48 -12.61 12.31
N SER A 90 -6.37 -13.05 12.87
CA SER A 90 -5.30 -12.17 13.36
C SER A 90 -4.70 -11.33 12.24
N ALA A 91 -4.43 -11.92 11.07
CA ALA A 91 -3.90 -11.20 9.92
C ALA A 91 -4.90 -10.15 9.40
N GLY A 92 -6.20 -10.50 9.31
CA GLY A 92 -7.24 -9.56 8.90
C GLY A 92 -7.41 -8.39 9.87
N VAL A 93 -7.40 -8.65 11.18
CA VAL A 93 -7.50 -7.61 12.21
C VAL A 93 -6.28 -6.70 12.22
N ALA A 94 -5.06 -7.26 12.11
CA ALA A 94 -3.84 -6.46 12.01
C ALA A 94 -3.86 -5.55 10.77
N ALA A 95 -4.25 -6.11 9.62
CA ALA A 95 -4.43 -5.33 8.40
C ALA A 95 -5.44 -4.19 8.54
N LEU A 96 -6.55 -4.44 9.24
CA LEU A 96 -7.56 -3.41 9.50
C LEU A 96 -6.99 -2.29 10.37
N SER A 97 -6.23 -2.64 11.42
CA SER A 97 -5.52 -1.66 12.26
C SER A 97 -4.58 -0.80 11.43
N TRP A 98 -3.71 -1.41 10.64
CA TRP A 98 -2.74 -0.68 9.81
C TRP A 98 -3.43 0.23 8.79
N ILE A 99 -4.51 -0.24 8.16
CA ILE A 99 -5.29 0.59 7.25
C ILE A 99 -5.89 1.79 8.00
N ASN A 100 -6.41 1.58 9.21
CA ASN A 100 -7.00 2.66 10.01
C ASN A 100 -5.96 3.69 10.46
N ASP A 101 -4.72 3.30 10.76
CA ASP A 101 -3.62 4.23 11.08
C ASP A 101 -3.42 5.30 9.98
N VAL A 102 -3.80 4.99 8.74
CA VAL A 102 -3.74 5.91 7.60
C VAL A 102 -5.04 6.67 7.39
N LEU A 103 -6.18 6.07 7.72
CA LEU A 103 -7.51 6.64 7.42
C LEU A 103 -8.03 7.56 8.51
N GLU A 104 -7.60 7.34 9.74
CA GLU A 104 -8.09 8.02 10.92
C GLU A 104 -7.04 9.02 11.42
N PRO A 105 -7.46 10.20 11.92
CA PRO A 105 -6.53 11.10 12.57
C PRO A 105 -5.91 10.42 13.79
N PRO A 106 -4.68 10.79 14.18
CA PRO A 106 -4.08 10.31 15.42
C PRO A 106 -5.06 10.55 16.57
N SER A 107 -5.34 9.52 17.36
CA SER A 107 -6.12 9.68 18.59
C SER A 107 -5.37 10.65 19.51
N ALA A 108 -6.06 11.70 19.95
CA ALA A 108 -5.52 12.70 20.88
C ALA A 108 -5.19 12.08 22.26
#